data_AF-A0AAV1K0B8-F1
#
_entry.id   AF-A0AAV1K0B8-F1
#
_cell.length_a   1.000
_cell.length_b   1.000
_cell.length_c   1.000
_cell.angle_alpha   90.00
_cell.angle_beta   90.00
_cell.angle_gamma   90.00
#
_symmetry.space_group_name_H-M   'P 1'
#
loop_
_entity.id
_entity.type
_entity.pdbx_description
1 polymer ?
#
loop_
_entity_poly.entity_id
_entity_poly.type
_entity_poly.pdbx_seq_one_letter_code
_entity_poly.pdbx_strand_id
1 'polypeptide(L)'
;MYSKEDLRALSSYFVERVIFNGDTLEELSEKATRWSKRELLEVTATRHGAGLQRECMMPQKTPDPTNEYGDLDSFISLYVGLCVSANCPVVVDNLYSLIQSIYPREVWYPLYQTPKEFMCIGLCNWINVIPMTLKDQNFLGKGWKKVFNRTTLISSVPECATLIDSIMNSDNPVISFRCQGLHLGAAGTVTLLQIATMDRKAYIFDVLTCPEMIKDDGGKIRLLLESPNVTKIVHNCSVVSVNLYNQFDIILRKVFDVQIAHALLKAQEKNVPVGQVPLESLFDISLKYHFSRPRRLDQDRLLYRRDRMFWAKRPLTQEMIVLAASDPLQLANPRFYNYISSKIRPENEEFFNELCSEHIFKYIDRDLHI
;
A
#
# COMPACT_ATOMS: atom_id res chain seq x y z
N MET A 1 -20.13 -15.53 -1.17
CA MET A 1 -20.32 -16.82 -1.87
C MET A 1 -19.73 -16.63 -3.26
N TYR A 2 -18.64 -17.31 -3.59
CA TYR A 2 -17.86 -17.06 -4.81
C TYR A 2 -18.64 -17.46 -6.08
N SER A 3 -18.44 -16.72 -7.16
CA SER A 3 -19.10 -16.99 -8.44
C SER A 3 -18.55 -18.26 -9.09
N LYS A 4 -19.29 -18.80 -10.05
CA LYS A 4 -18.86 -19.97 -10.84
C LYS A 4 -17.59 -19.68 -11.64
N GLU A 5 -17.39 -18.43 -12.08
CA GLU A 5 -16.15 -17.97 -12.71
C GLU A 5 -14.98 -17.92 -11.73
N ASP A 6 -15.19 -17.48 -10.48
CA ASP A 6 -14.14 -17.44 -9.45
C ASP A 6 -13.61 -18.84 -9.12
N LEU A 7 -14.52 -19.82 -9.03
CA LEU A 7 -14.17 -21.22 -8.79
C LEU A 7 -13.45 -21.87 -9.99
N ARG A 8 -13.76 -21.47 -11.23
CA ARG A 8 -13.05 -21.91 -12.45
C ARG A 8 -11.61 -21.41 -12.51
N ALA A 9 -11.39 -20.15 -12.13
CA ALA A 9 -10.04 -19.57 -12.08
C ALA A 9 -9.19 -20.23 -10.98
N LEU A 10 -9.81 -20.53 -9.83
CA LEU A 10 -9.18 -21.22 -8.71
C LEU A 10 -8.81 -22.67 -9.07
N SER A 11 -9.68 -23.42 -9.77
CA SER A 11 -9.39 -24.81 -10.15
C SER A 11 -8.27 -24.91 -11.18
N SER A 12 -8.27 -24.04 -12.20
CA SER A 12 -7.26 -24.07 -13.26
C SER A 12 -5.87 -23.66 -12.74
N TYR A 13 -5.80 -22.76 -11.75
CA TYR A 13 -4.56 -22.37 -11.08
C TYR A 13 -4.01 -23.47 -10.15
N PHE A 14 -4.90 -24.26 -9.52
CA PHE A 14 -4.52 -25.38 -8.65
C PHE A 14 -4.03 -26.60 -9.43
N VAL A 15 -4.61 -26.91 -10.59
CA VAL A 15 -4.21 -28.06 -11.43
C VAL A 15 -2.77 -27.93 -11.95
N GLU A 16 -2.24 -26.72 -12.12
CA GLU A 16 -0.86 -26.49 -12.56
C GLU A 16 0.21 -26.63 -11.44
N ARG A 17 -0.16 -26.49 -10.16
CA ARG A 17 0.81 -26.36 -9.05
C ARG A 17 0.52 -27.18 -7.80
N VAL A 18 -0.59 -27.91 -7.77
CA VAL A 18 -0.86 -28.96 -6.80
C VAL A 18 -0.86 -30.29 -7.55
N ILE A 19 0.12 -31.13 -7.25
CA ILE A 19 0.29 -32.43 -7.91
C ILE A 19 -0.91 -33.31 -7.56
N PHE A 20 -1.74 -33.61 -8.57
CA PHE A 20 -2.61 -34.78 -8.57
C PHE A 20 -2.17 -35.70 -9.71
N ASN A 21 -2.00 -36.99 -9.40
CA ASN A 21 -1.39 -38.00 -10.26
C ASN A 21 -2.13 -38.26 -11.59
N GLY A 22 -1.37 -38.37 -12.69
CA GLY A 22 -1.52 -39.46 -13.66
C GLY A 22 -2.20 -39.21 -15.00
N ASP A 23 -2.58 -37.97 -15.35
CA ASP A 23 -3.03 -37.58 -16.69
C ASP A 23 -2.14 -36.41 -17.20
N THR A 24 -1.94 -36.28 -18.51
CA THR A 24 -1.24 -35.12 -19.08
C THR A 24 -2.10 -33.84 -18.97
N LEU A 25 -1.47 -32.66 -19.00
CA LEU A 25 -2.13 -31.34 -18.83
C LEU A 25 -3.30 -31.12 -19.80
N GLU A 26 -3.24 -31.68 -21.02
CA GLU A 26 -4.32 -31.61 -22.00
C GLU A 26 -5.49 -32.53 -21.66
N GLU A 27 -5.23 -33.74 -21.15
CA GLU A 27 -6.26 -34.71 -20.76
C GLU A 27 -7.06 -34.24 -19.53
N LEU A 28 -6.42 -33.55 -18.58
CA LEU A 28 -7.07 -32.97 -17.40
C LEU A 28 -7.95 -31.76 -17.75
N SER A 29 -7.49 -30.93 -18.69
CA SER A 29 -8.21 -29.75 -19.19
C SER A 29 -9.52 -30.16 -19.90
N GLU A 30 -9.47 -31.19 -20.75
CA GLU A 30 -10.67 -31.71 -21.42
C GLU A 30 -11.65 -32.37 -20.43
N LYS A 31 -11.17 -33.18 -19.48
CA LYS A 31 -12.03 -33.88 -18.50
C LYS A 31 -12.70 -32.92 -17.52
N ALA A 32 -12.04 -31.84 -17.10
CA ALA A 32 -12.56 -30.86 -16.15
C ALA A 32 -13.80 -30.09 -16.64
N THR A 33 -14.07 -30.08 -17.95
CA THR A 33 -15.25 -29.40 -18.52
C THR A 33 -16.56 -30.15 -18.31
N ARG A 34 -16.53 -31.43 -17.92
CA ARG A 34 -17.73 -32.29 -17.83
C ARG A 34 -18.09 -32.79 -16.44
N TRP A 35 -17.30 -32.46 -15.41
CA TRP A 35 -17.53 -32.98 -14.06
C TRP A 35 -18.62 -32.23 -13.30
N SER A 36 -19.48 -32.99 -12.65
CA SER A 36 -20.44 -32.51 -11.65
C SER A 36 -19.74 -32.27 -10.31
N LYS A 37 -20.39 -31.45 -9.45
CA LYS A 37 -19.92 -31.10 -8.11
C LYS A 37 -19.66 -32.32 -7.20
N ARG A 38 -20.27 -33.48 -7.51
CA ARG A 38 -20.13 -34.74 -6.79
C ARG A 38 -18.88 -35.52 -7.19
N GLU A 39 -18.50 -35.48 -8.46
CA GLU A 39 -17.30 -36.17 -8.99
C GLU A 39 -16.00 -35.48 -8.51
N LEU A 40 -16.03 -34.15 -8.36
CA LEU A 40 -14.95 -33.39 -7.71
C LEU A 40 -14.72 -33.78 -6.24
N LEU A 41 -15.76 -34.27 -5.54
CA LEU A 41 -15.68 -34.71 -4.15
C LEU A 41 -15.21 -36.17 -4.01
N GLU A 42 -15.50 -37.03 -4.98
CA GLU A 42 -15.06 -38.43 -4.99
C GLU A 42 -13.56 -38.57 -5.34
N VAL A 43 -13.04 -37.77 -6.27
CA VAL A 43 -11.60 -37.79 -6.64
C VAL A 43 -10.69 -37.41 -5.46
N THR A 44 -11.16 -36.56 -4.55
CA THR A 44 -10.42 -36.18 -3.33
C THR A 44 -10.33 -37.29 -2.27
N ALA A 45 -11.09 -38.39 -2.38
CA ALA A 45 -11.20 -39.39 -1.32
C ALA A 45 -10.37 -40.67 -1.54
N THR A 46 -9.92 -40.98 -2.76
CA THR A 46 -9.56 -42.37 -3.13
C THR A 46 -8.07 -42.73 -3.19
N ARG A 47 -7.13 -41.91 -2.70
CA ARG A 47 -5.69 -42.23 -2.76
C ARG A 47 -4.92 -42.18 -1.43
N HIS A 48 -5.52 -42.73 -0.38
CA HIS A 48 -4.73 -43.29 0.72
C HIS A 48 -4.06 -44.59 0.26
N GLY A 49 -2.79 -44.52 -0.13
CA GLY A 49 -1.95 -45.71 -0.29
C GLY A 49 -1.18 -45.76 -1.60
N ALA A 50 0.05 -45.23 -1.59
CA ALA A 50 1.24 -45.84 -2.19
C ALA A 50 2.39 -44.85 -2.07
N GLY A 51 3.45 -45.27 -1.39
CA GLY A 51 4.56 -44.43 -0.97
C GLY A 51 5.40 -43.89 -2.11
N LEU A 52 5.99 -42.72 -1.84
CA LEU A 52 7.19 -42.21 -2.49
C LEU A 52 7.92 -41.32 -1.47
N GLN A 53 8.83 -41.96 -0.73
CA GLN A 53 9.88 -41.31 0.04
C GLN A 53 10.80 -40.56 -0.95
N ARG A 54 10.62 -39.24 -1.07
CA ARG A 54 11.73 -38.33 -1.33
C ARG A 54 11.77 -37.40 -0.14
N GLU A 55 12.85 -37.45 0.63
CA GLU A 55 13.08 -36.61 1.79
C GLU A 55 13.02 -35.13 1.38
N CYS A 56 11.82 -34.55 1.46
CA CYS A 56 11.63 -33.12 1.38
C CYS A 56 12.03 -32.55 2.74
N MET A 57 13.19 -31.91 2.80
CA MET A 57 13.60 -31.16 3.99
C MET A 57 12.61 -30.02 4.22
N MET A 58 11.88 -30.10 5.34
CA MET A 58 11.19 -28.95 5.93
C MET A 58 12.20 -27.80 6.12
N PRO A 59 11.77 -26.53 6.18
CA PRO A 59 12.65 -25.43 6.52
C PRO A 59 13.45 -25.79 7.78
N GLN A 60 14.79 -25.67 7.75
CA GLN A 60 15.66 -26.11 8.85
C GLN A 60 15.37 -25.40 10.18
N LYS A 61 14.57 -24.33 10.17
CA LYS A 61 14.11 -23.60 11.34
C LYS A 61 12.61 -23.36 11.24
N THR A 62 11.81 -24.08 12.03
CA THR A 62 10.41 -23.75 12.26
C THR A 62 10.33 -22.44 13.05
N PRO A 63 9.45 -21.49 12.68
CA PRO A 63 9.34 -20.22 13.41
C PRO A 63 8.99 -20.45 14.88
N ASP A 64 9.62 -19.70 15.79
CA ASP A 64 9.29 -19.76 17.23
C ASP A 64 8.03 -18.91 17.49
N PRO A 65 6.90 -19.53 17.87
CA PRO A 65 5.64 -18.85 18.11
C PRO A 65 5.68 -17.91 19.32
N THR A 66 6.60 -18.12 20.27
CA THR A 66 6.66 -17.38 21.54
C THR A 66 7.47 -16.08 21.48
N ASN A 67 8.31 -15.92 20.46
CA ASN A 67 9.34 -14.86 20.47
C ASN A 67 9.16 -13.80 19.38
N GLU A 68 8.41 -14.08 18.31
CA GLU A 68 8.40 -13.17 17.15
C GLU A 68 7.03 -12.58 16.77
N TYR A 69 5.88 -13.29 16.83
CA TYR A 69 4.62 -12.71 16.31
C TYR A 69 3.29 -13.13 16.96
N GLY A 70 3.27 -13.98 17.99
CA GLY A 70 2.15 -14.18 18.94
C GLY A 70 0.80 -14.73 18.45
N ASP A 71 0.40 -14.50 17.19
CA ASP A 71 -0.90 -14.93 16.63
C ASP A 71 -0.79 -15.99 15.52
N LEU A 72 -1.83 -16.82 15.45
CA LEU A 72 -1.94 -17.98 14.56
C LEU A 72 -1.84 -17.60 13.07
N ASP A 73 -2.45 -16.48 12.67
CA ASP A 73 -2.48 -16.03 11.27
C ASP A 73 -1.09 -15.58 10.77
N SER A 74 -0.33 -14.91 11.64
CA SER A 74 1.02 -14.44 11.36
C SER A 74 1.99 -15.61 11.20
N PHE A 75 1.89 -16.61 12.06
CA PHE A 75 2.70 -17.83 11.97
C PHE A 75 2.44 -18.61 10.68
N ILE A 76 1.16 -18.81 10.33
CA ILE A 76 0.80 -19.56 9.12
C ILE A 76 1.25 -18.83 7.86
N SER A 77 1.05 -17.50 7.82
CA SER A 77 1.50 -16.66 6.71
C SER A 77 3.02 -16.76 6.50
N LEU A 78 3.80 -16.78 7.58
CA LEU A 78 5.25 -16.92 7.55
C LEU A 78 5.68 -18.31 7.09
N TYR A 79 5.08 -19.37 7.64
CA TYR A 79 5.41 -20.75 7.28
C TYR A 79 5.16 -21.02 5.79
N VAL A 80 3.99 -20.59 5.28
CA VAL A 80 3.67 -20.71 3.85
C VAL A 80 4.65 -19.89 3.00
N GLY A 81 4.98 -18.67 3.43
CA GLY A 81 5.99 -17.84 2.75
C GLY A 81 7.37 -18.50 2.67
N LEU A 82 7.83 -19.16 3.74
CA LEU A 82 9.10 -19.87 3.79
C LEU A 82 9.11 -21.09 2.86
N CYS A 83 8.07 -21.92 2.87
CA CYS A 83 7.95 -23.06 1.95
C CYS A 83 7.97 -22.61 0.49
N VAL A 84 7.27 -21.53 0.16
CA VAL A 84 7.28 -20.95 -1.20
C VAL A 84 8.68 -20.45 -1.57
N SER A 85 9.37 -19.73 -0.66
CA SER A 85 10.73 -19.21 -0.91
C SER A 85 11.77 -20.31 -1.13
N ALA A 86 11.58 -21.46 -0.47
CA ALA A 86 12.46 -22.63 -0.56
C ALA A 86 12.06 -23.59 -1.70
N ASN A 87 11.01 -23.28 -2.47
CA ASN A 87 10.43 -24.16 -3.49
C ASN A 87 10.01 -25.54 -2.92
N CYS A 88 9.57 -25.57 -1.66
CA CYS A 88 9.11 -26.76 -0.97
C CYS A 88 7.58 -26.90 -1.05
N PRO A 89 7.04 -28.12 -1.20
CA PRO A 89 5.60 -28.32 -1.15
C PRO A 89 5.06 -28.00 0.25
N VAL A 90 3.95 -27.25 0.31
CA VAL A 90 3.20 -27.05 1.55
C VAL A 90 2.33 -28.29 1.77
N VAL A 91 2.76 -29.16 2.68
CA VAL A 91 1.96 -30.32 3.07
C VAL A 91 0.96 -29.88 4.12
N VAL A 92 -0.31 -29.76 3.72
CA VAL A 92 -1.41 -29.20 4.54
C VAL A 92 -1.58 -29.97 5.86
N ASP A 93 -1.48 -31.29 5.82
CA ASP A 93 -1.61 -32.12 7.02
C ASP A 93 -0.46 -31.89 8.02
N ASN A 94 0.76 -31.64 7.52
CA ASN A 94 1.90 -31.33 8.37
C ASN A 94 1.75 -29.95 9.03
N LEU A 95 1.29 -28.95 8.27
CA LEU A 95 1.05 -27.61 8.80
C LEU A 95 -0.10 -27.60 9.80
N TYR A 96 -1.19 -28.32 9.53
CA TYR A 96 -2.31 -28.47 10.45
C TYR A 96 -1.86 -29.14 11.76
N SER A 97 -1.07 -30.21 11.67
CA SER A 97 -0.48 -30.87 12.85
C SER A 97 0.48 -29.96 13.62
N LEU A 98 1.27 -29.14 12.92
CA LEU A 98 2.18 -28.18 13.52
C LEU A 98 1.41 -27.10 14.30
N ILE A 99 0.32 -26.58 13.74
CA ILE A 99 -0.57 -25.63 14.42
C ILE A 99 -1.14 -26.22 15.70
N GLN A 100 -1.64 -27.46 15.64
CA GLN A 100 -2.19 -28.16 16.80
C GLN A 100 -1.14 -28.37 17.90
N SER A 101 0.13 -28.54 17.53
CA SER A 101 1.24 -28.71 18.48
C SER A 101 1.70 -27.41 19.14
N ILE A 102 1.42 -26.27 18.50
CA ILE A 102 1.93 -24.96 18.89
C ILE A 102 0.86 -24.13 19.60
N TYR A 103 -0.38 -24.13 19.09
CA TYR A 103 -1.44 -23.24 19.55
C TYR A 103 -2.47 -24.00 20.41
N PRO A 104 -2.98 -23.38 21.49
CA PRO A 104 -4.07 -23.95 22.27
C PRO A 104 -5.30 -24.19 21.39
N ARG A 105 -6.08 -25.24 21.73
CA ARG A 105 -7.25 -25.66 20.96
C ARG A 105 -8.25 -24.53 20.77
N GLU A 106 -8.40 -23.67 21.77
CA GLU A 106 -9.31 -22.52 21.79
C GLU A 106 -9.00 -21.50 20.70
N VAL A 107 -7.75 -21.49 20.20
CA VAL A 107 -7.27 -20.55 19.17
C VAL A 107 -7.53 -21.07 17.77
N TRP A 108 -7.20 -22.34 17.48
CA TRP A 108 -7.28 -22.88 16.11
C TRP A 108 -8.61 -23.61 15.81
N TYR A 109 -9.23 -24.26 16.80
CA TYR A 109 -10.42 -25.09 16.59
C TYR A 109 -11.67 -24.31 16.14
N PRO A 110 -11.93 -23.06 16.62
CA PRO A 110 -13.05 -22.27 16.11
C PRO A 110 -12.89 -21.87 14.63
N LEU A 111 -11.66 -21.86 14.13
CA LEU A 111 -11.33 -21.44 12.77
C LEU A 111 -11.29 -22.63 11.80
N TYR A 112 -10.73 -23.76 12.26
CA TYR A 112 -10.51 -24.94 11.44
C TYR A 112 -10.75 -26.21 12.26
N GLN A 113 -11.85 -26.93 12.00
CA GLN A 113 -12.19 -28.14 12.76
C GLN A 113 -11.61 -29.39 12.12
N THR A 114 -11.34 -29.34 10.81
CA THR A 114 -10.72 -30.42 10.04
C THR A 114 -9.58 -29.92 9.14
N PRO A 115 -8.61 -30.78 8.77
CA PRO A 115 -7.58 -30.44 7.78
C PRO A 115 -8.17 -29.97 6.44
N LYS A 116 -9.34 -30.50 6.07
CA LYS A 116 -10.07 -30.11 4.85
C LYS A 116 -10.64 -28.69 4.94
N GLU A 117 -11.16 -28.29 6.10
CA GLU A 117 -11.62 -26.91 6.34
C GLU A 117 -10.46 -25.93 6.40
N PHE A 118 -9.33 -26.34 7.00
CA PHE A 118 -8.08 -25.58 6.98
C PHE A 118 -7.62 -25.31 5.54
N MET A 119 -7.72 -26.30 4.65
CA MET A 119 -7.41 -26.13 3.23
C MET A 119 -8.38 -25.16 2.53
N CYS A 120 -9.68 -25.29 2.76
CA CYS A 120 -10.70 -24.48 2.08
C CYS A 120 -10.75 -23.02 2.57
N ILE A 121 -10.57 -22.78 3.87
CA ILE A 121 -10.72 -21.47 4.52
C ILE A 121 -9.36 -20.78 4.65
N GLY A 122 -8.35 -21.52 5.10
CA GLY A 122 -7.00 -21.00 5.34
C GLY A 122 -6.28 -20.63 4.05
N LEU A 123 -6.14 -21.56 3.10
CA LEU A 123 -5.42 -21.26 1.86
C LEU A 123 -6.15 -20.24 0.98
N CYS A 124 -7.48 -20.22 0.93
CA CYS A 124 -8.22 -19.17 0.19
C CYS A 124 -7.97 -17.76 0.75
N ASN A 125 -7.82 -17.62 2.08
CA ASN A 125 -7.49 -16.35 2.70
C ASN A 125 -6.00 -15.99 2.52
N TRP A 126 -5.09 -16.97 2.56
CA TRP A 126 -3.64 -16.75 2.44
C TRP A 126 -3.08 -16.77 1.02
N ILE A 127 -3.86 -17.17 0.00
CA ILE A 127 -3.57 -16.95 -1.43
C ILE A 127 -3.44 -15.45 -1.74
N ASN A 128 -4.05 -14.58 -0.94
CA ASN A 128 -3.86 -13.13 -1.02
C ASN A 128 -2.55 -12.63 -0.36
N VAL A 129 -1.81 -13.51 0.33
CA VAL A 129 -0.58 -13.21 1.10
C VAL A 129 0.66 -13.89 0.49
N ILE A 130 0.49 -14.89 -0.39
CA ILE A 130 1.57 -15.31 -1.30
C ILE A 130 1.96 -14.07 -2.10
N PRO A 131 3.21 -13.57 -1.99
CA PRO A 131 3.66 -12.54 -2.90
C PRO A 131 3.48 -13.08 -4.31
N MET A 132 2.77 -12.36 -5.17
CA MET A 132 2.69 -12.59 -6.61
C MET A 132 4.06 -12.47 -7.31
N THR A 133 5.18 -12.62 -6.60
CA THR A 133 6.55 -12.51 -7.10
C THR A 133 6.93 -13.64 -8.07
N LEU A 134 6.08 -14.66 -8.27
CA LEU A 134 6.36 -15.77 -9.20
C LEU A 134 5.30 -15.98 -10.31
N LYS A 135 4.27 -15.14 -10.45
CA LYS A 135 3.29 -15.28 -11.56
C LYS A 135 2.94 -13.99 -12.33
N ASP A 136 3.56 -12.85 -12.05
CA ASP A 136 3.52 -11.69 -12.95
C ASP A 136 4.88 -10.97 -12.88
N GLN A 137 5.69 -11.01 -13.95
CA GLN A 137 6.80 -10.05 -14.14
C GLN A 137 6.28 -8.62 -14.43
N ASN A 138 5.06 -8.30 -14.02
CA ASN A 138 4.44 -6.98 -14.14
C ASN A 138 3.83 -6.58 -12.79
N PHE A 139 4.71 -6.37 -11.81
CA PHE A 139 4.45 -5.83 -10.46
C PHE A 139 3.51 -4.61 -10.48
N LEU A 140 3.50 -3.83 -11.56
CA LEU A 140 2.87 -2.51 -11.58
C LEU A 140 1.46 -2.46 -12.21
N GLY A 141 0.88 -3.59 -12.64
CA GLY A 141 -0.49 -3.69 -13.17
C GLY A 141 -0.76 -2.95 -14.50
N LYS A 142 -2.01 -2.93 -14.99
CA LYS A 142 -2.37 -2.19 -16.23
C LYS A 142 -2.51 -0.70 -15.93
N GLY A 143 -1.46 0.10 -16.15
CA GLY A 143 -1.53 1.57 -16.00
C GLY A 143 -0.22 2.23 -15.58
N TRP A 144 0.77 1.46 -15.11
CA TRP A 144 2.03 2.00 -14.62
C TRP A 144 2.83 2.78 -15.65
N LYS A 145 2.82 2.36 -16.92
CA LYS A 145 3.52 3.07 -18.00
C LYS A 145 3.02 4.51 -18.12
N LYS A 146 1.72 4.74 -17.89
CA LYS A 146 1.12 6.08 -17.91
C LYS A 146 1.55 6.92 -16.71
N VAL A 147 1.68 6.30 -15.53
CA VAL A 147 2.20 6.97 -14.32
C VAL A 147 3.67 7.32 -14.53
N PHE A 148 4.48 6.34 -14.94
CA PHE A 148 5.90 6.50 -15.18
C PHE A 148 6.20 7.57 -16.24
N ASN A 149 5.50 7.55 -17.38
CA ASN A 149 5.67 8.56 -18.44
C ASN A 149 5.26 9.98 -18.03
N ARG A 150 4.55 10.14 -16.91
CA ARG A 150 4.16 11.44 -16.35
C ARG A 150 5.04 11.85 -15.17
N THR A 151 6.03 11.04 -14.81
CA THR A 151 6.86 11.22 -13.64
C THR A 151 8.27 11.57 -14.06
N THR A 152 8.79 12.66 -13.54
CA THR A 152 10.17 13.08 -13.72
C THR A 152 10.92 12.96 -12.40
N LEU A 153 12.09 12.31 -12.43
CA LEU A 153 13.01 12.31 -11.30
C LEU A 153 13.93 13.52 -11.43
N ILE A 154 13.85 14.43 -10.46
CA ILE A 154 14.71 15.62 -10.39
C ILE A 154 15.98 15.24 -9.66
N SER A 155 17.12 15.31 -10.36
CA SER A 155 18.41 14.86 -9.84
C SER A 155 19.45 15.97 -9.70
N SER A 156 19.14 17.20 -10.11
CA SER A 156 20.05 18.35 -10.00
C SER A 156 19.38 19.59 -9.40
N VAL A 157 20.16 20.38 -8.66
CA VAL A 157 19.71 21.64 -8.04
C VAL A 157 19.19 22.66 -9.06
N PRO A 158 19.86 22.90 -10.22
CA PRO A 158 19.38 23.88 -11.20
C PRO A 158 18.04 23.50 -11.85
N GLU A 159 17.85 22.20 -12.13
CA GLU A 159 16.58 21.68 -12.66
C GLU A 159 15.47 21.85 -11.63
N CYS A 160 15.75 21.54 -10.36
CA CYS A 160 14.83 21.76 -9.25
C CYS A 160 14.41 23.24 -9.16
N ALA A 161 15.37 24.16 -9.07
CA ALA A 161 15.10 25.58 -8.95
C ALA A 161 14.24 26.12 -10.11
N THR A 162 14.56 25.71 -11.35
CA THR A 162 13.80 26.10 -12.55
C THR A 162 12.35 25.62 -12.50
N LEU A 163 12.14 24.37 -12.08
CA LEU A 163 10.80 23.81 -11.90
C LEU A 163 10.01 24.56 -10.82
N ILE A 164 10.64 24.82 -9.68
CA ILE A 164 10.01 25.53 -8.57
C ILE A 164 9.62 26.95 -8.97
N ASP A 165 10.51 27.69 -9.64
CA ASP A 165 10.21 29.03 -10.17
C ASP A 165 9.03 28.98 -11.16
N SER A 166 8.99 27.99 -12.05
CA SER A 166 7.86 27.81 -12.97
C SER A 166 6.53 27.57 -12.26
N ILE A 167 6.52 26.81 -11.15
CA ILE A 167 5.31 26.57 -10.36
C ILE A 167 4.89 27.85 -9.65
N MET A 168 5.83 28.55 -8.99
CA MET A 168 5.53 29.76 -8.22
C MET A 168 5.07 30.93 -9.08
N ASN A 169 5.54 31.01 -10.33
CA ASN A 169 5.14 32.05 -11.30
C ASN A 169 3.82 31.75 -12.02
N SER A 170 3.23 30.57 -11.82
CA SER A 170 1.91 30.24 -12.39
C SER A 170 0.80 30.98 -11.63
N ASP A 171 -0.29 31.31 -12.30
CA ASP A 171 -1.45 31.94 -11.66
C ASP A 171 -2.16 30.95 -10.72
N ASN A 172 -2.40 31.38 -9.47
CA ASN A 172 -3.03 30.60 -8.40
C ASN A 172 -2.59 29.12 -8.36
N PRO A 173 -1.30 28.85 -8.12
CA PRO A 173 -0.74 27.52 -8.29
C PRO A 173 -1.28 26.54 -7.25
N VAL A 174 -1.75 25.40 -7.73
CA VAL A 174 -2.20 24.26 -6.92
C VAL A 174 -1.33 23.06 -7.25
N ILE A 175 -0.73 22.48 -6.22
CA ILE A 175 0.06 21.25 -6.32
C ILE A 175 -0.38 20.26 -5.26
N SER A 176 -0.19 18.97 -5.51
CA SER A 176 -0.13 18.00 -4.43
C SER A 176 1.28 17.87 -3.89
N PHE A 177 1.40 17.52 -2.61
CA PHE A 177 2.68 17.34 -1.95
C PHE A 177 2.68 16.10 -1.04
N ARG A 178 3.81 15.38 -1.02
CA ARG A 178 4.03 14.21 -0.17
C ARG A 178 5.52 14.05 0.15
N CYS A 179 5.80 13.41 1.29
CA CYS A 179 7.12 12.89 1.64
C CYS A 179 7.10 11.36 1.71
N GLN A 180 8.25 10.74 1.40
CA GLN A 180 8.55 9.35 1.73
C GLN A 180 9.91 9.29 2.44
N GLY A 181 10.10 8.28 3.28
CA GLY A 181 11.31 8.19 4.08
C GLY A 181 11.31 7.04 5.08
N LEU A 182 12.25 7.11 6.02
CA LEU A 182 12.47 6.14 7.08
C LEU A 182 11.69 6.59 8.33
N HIS A 183 10.75 5.77 8.81
CA HIS A 183 10.00 6.03 10.05
C HIS A 183 9.42 7.44 10.18
N LEU A 184 8.73 7.92 9.14
CA LEU A 184 8.12 9.25 9.15
C LEU A 184 7.30 9.50 10.44
N GLY A 185 7.39 10.73 10.94
CA GLY A 185 7.10 11.14 12.32
C GLY A 185 8.26 11.96 12.90
N ALA A 186 8.17 12.34 14.18
CA ALA A 186 9.12 13.28 14.81
C ALA A 186 10.60 12.87 14.73
N ALA A 187 10.90 11.56 14.77
CA ALA A 187 12.27 11.02 14.68
C ALA A 187 12.60 10.42 13.30
N GLY A 188 11.71 10.56 12.32
CA GLY A 188 11.89 10.01 10.98
C GLY A 188 12.92 10.78 10.16
N THR A 189 13.31 10.21 9.02
CA THR A 189 14.17 10.86 8.01
C THR A 189 13.44 10.89 6.68
N VAL A 190 13.29 12.07 6.07
CA VAL A 190 12.73 12.22 4.73
C VAL A 190 13.82 11.90 3.72
N THR A 191 13.54 10.99 2.79
CA THR A 191 14.49 10.62 1.73
C THR A 191 14.03 11.06 0.35
N LEU A 192 12.73 11.25 0.16
CA LEU A 192 12.13 11.69 -1.10
C LEU A 192 11.01 12.70 -0.83
N LEU A 193 10.96 13.74 -1.66
CA LEU A 193 9.80 14.63 -1.78
C LEU A 193 9.09 14.34 -3.09
N GLN A 194 7.76 14.46 -3.12
CA GLN A 194 6.98 14.35 -4.34
C GLN A 194 6.03 15.52 -4.48
N ILE A 195 6.01 16.09 -5.69
CA ILE A 195 5.05 17.11 -6.10
C ILE A 195 4.31 16.60 -7.33
N ALA A 196 3.01 16.82 -7.41
CA ALA A 196 2.32 16.71 -8.69
C ALA A 196 1.49 17.95 -8.97
N THR A 197 1.53 18.39 -10.22
CA THR A 197 0.83 19.56 -10.75
C THR A 197 -0.53 19.17 -11.33
N MET A 198 -1.45 20.13 -11.42
CA MET A 198 -2.82 19.90 -11.92
C MET A 198 -2.88 19.44 -13.40
N ASP A 199 -1.80 19.65 -14.18
CA ASP A 199 -1.65 19.09 -15.54
C ASP A 199 -1.28 17.59 -15.55
N ARG A 200 -1.26 16.95 -14.37
CA ARG A 200 -0.99 15.53 -14.13
C ARG A 200 0.45 15.12 -14.44
N LYS A 201 1.41 15.99 -14.14
CA LYS A 201 2.83 15.64 -14.06
C LYS A 201 3.24 15.46 -12.60
N ALA A 202 4.09 14.48 -12.34
CA ALA A 202 4.69 14.22 -11.04
C ALA A 202 6.20 14.45 -11.11
N TYR A 203 6.73 14.97 -10.01
CA TYR A 203 8.13 15.27 -9.83
C TYR A 203 8.58 14.63 -8.52
N ILE A 204 9.63 13.83 -8.59
CA ILE A 204 10.24 13.18 -7.43
C ILE A 204 11.59 13.85 -7.21
N PHE A 205 11.82 14.32 -6.00
CA PHE A 205 13.07 14.96 -5.60
C PHE A 205 13.80 14.04 -4.64
N ASP A 206 15.00 13.61 -5.04
CA ASP A 206 15.85 12.77 -4.22
C ASP A 206 16.66 13.59 -3.21
N VAL A 207 16.00 13.99 -2.13
CA VAL A 207 16.61 14.83 -1.09
C VAL A 207 17.61 14.08 -0.20
N LEU A 208 17.62 12.74 -0.26
CA LEU A 208 18.68 11.95 0.37
C LEU A 208 20.02 12.14 -0.35
N THR A 209 20.00 12.10 -1.69
CA THR A 209 21.20 12.25 -2.51
C THR A 209 21.55 13.73 -2.75
N CYS A 210 20.55 14.61 -2.80
CA CYS A 210 20.72 16.03 -3.12
C CYS A 210 19.92 16.92 -2.15
N PRO A 211 20.37 17.05 -0.88
CA PRO A 211 19.68 17.85 0.14
C PRO A 211 19.66 19.35 -0.18
N GLU A 212 20.60 19.85 -0.98
CA GLU A 212 20.66 21.24 -1.47
C GLU A 212 19.41 21.65 -2.25
N MET A 213 18.61 20.70 -2.76
CA MET A 213 17.31 21.00 -3.37
C MET A 213 16.33 21.67 -2.41
N ILE A 214 16.50 21.47 -1.10
CA ILE A 214 15.61 22.00 -0.09
C ILE A 214 15.83 23.50 0.15
N LYS A 215 17.10 23.94 0.11
CA LYS A 215 17.52 25.29 0.49
C LYS A 215 17.02 26.36 -0.46
N ASP A 216 16.85 27.57 0.07
CA ASP A 216 16.35 28.74 -0.67
C ASP A 216 17.32 29.23 -1.76
N ASP A 217 18.63 29.13 -1.52
CA ASP A 217 19.71 29.43 -2.46
C ASP A 217 20.07 28.23 -3.38
N GLY A 218 19.44 27.07 -3.12
CA GLY A 218 19.59 25.86 -3.90
C GLY A 218 18.34 25.58 -4.76
N GLY A 219 17.63 24.49 -4.45
CA GLY A 219 16.47 24.05 -5.24
C GLY A 219 15.15 24.74 -4.90
N LYS A 220 15.11 25.62 -3.90
CA LYS A 220 13.96 26.46 -3.52
C LYS A 220 12.72 25.71 -3.04
N ILE A 221 12.83 24.44 -2.68
CA ILE A 221 11.67 23.67 -2.20
C ILE A 221 11.08 24.28 -0.92
N ARG A 222 11.93 24.78 0.01
CA ARG A 222 11.45 25.49 1.21
C ARG A 222 10.57 26.68 0.84
N LEU A 223 11.04 27.57 -0.05
CA LEU A 223 10.24 28.70 -0.55
C LEU A 223 8.86 28.27 -1.09
N LEU A 224 8.80 27.19 -1.88
CA LEU A 224 7.53 26.67 -2.41
C LEU A 224 6.58 26.21 -1.29
N LEU A 225 7.10 25.43 -0.34
CA LEU A 225 6.32 24.82 0.73
C LEU A 225 5.82 25.86 1.74
N GLU A 226 6.60 26.90 2.01
CA GLU A 226 6.25 28.00 2.91
C GLU A 226 5.45 29.12 2.21
N SER A 227 5.32 29.08 0.88
CA SER A 227 4.58 30.11 0.14
C SER A 227 3.09 30.13 0.50
N PRO A 228 2.52 31.29 0.91
CA PRO A 228 1.08 31.44 1.11
C PRO A 228 0.31 31.61 -0.21
N ASN A 229 0.99 31.67 -1.35
CA ASN A 229 0.34 31.83 -2.64
C ASN A 229 0.07 30.48 -3.32
N VAL A 230 0.82 29.45 -2.96
CA VAL A 230 0.73 28.10 -3.53
C VAL A 230 -0.13 27.21 -2.61
N THR A 231 -1.21 26.64 -3.15
CA THR A 231 -2.01 25.63 -2.44
C THR A 231 -1.33 24.27 -2.50
N LYS A 232 -1.08 23.67 -1.33
CA LYS A 232 -0.53 22.30 -1.22
C LYS A 232 -1.64 21.32 -0.82
N ILE A 233 -2.07 20.48 -1.76
CA ILE A 233 -2.99 19.36 -1.52
C ILE A 233 -2.20 18.23 -0.86
N VAL A 234 -2.56 17.90 0.38
CA VAL A 234 -1.90 16.86 1.17
C VAL A 234 -2.96 15.90 1.70
N HIS A 235 -2.59 14.65 1.96
CA HIS A 235 -3.42 13.74 2.77
C HIS A 235 -2.75 13.54 4.11
N ASN A 236 -3.43 13.91 5.20
CA ASN A 236 -2.91 13.85 6.57
C ASN A 236 -1.57 14.60 6.72
N CYS A 237 -1.62 15.93 6.71
CA CYS A 237 -0.43 16.77 6.75
C CYS A 237 0.37 16.68 8.07
N SER A 238 -0.24 16.20 9.16
CA SER A 238 0.37 16.21 10.49
C SER A 238 1.71 15.48 10.57
N VAL A 239 1.82 14.29 9.98
CA VAL A 239 3.05 13.49 10.00
C VAL A 239 4.15 14.15 9.16
N VAL A 240 3.79 14.65 7.98
CA VAL A 240 4.79 15.29 7.10
C VAL A 240 5.26 16.63 7.64
N SER A 241 4.39 17.37 8.32
CA SER A 241 4.72 18.68 8.89
C SER A 241 5.80 18.58 9.96
N VAL A 242 5.68 17.62 10.89
CA VAL A 242 6.72 17.43 11.92
C VAL A 242 8.05 16.95 11.33
N ASN A 243 8.03 16.13 10.27
CA ASN A 243 9.25 15.74 9.57
C ASN A 243 9.96 16.93 8.93
N LEU A 244 9.20 17.77 8.23
CA LEU A 244 9.71 18.96 7.56
C LEU A 244 10.28 19.98 8.56
N TYR A 245 9.58 20.19 9.67
CA TYR A 245 10.03 21.09 10.73
C TYR A 245 11.33 20.57 11.37
N ASN A 246 11.34 19.33 11.87
CA ASN A 246 12.49 18.80 12.62
C ASN A 246 13.76 18.64 11.77
N GLN A 247 13.63 18.37 10.46
CA GLN A 247 14.80 18.12 9.60
C GLN A 247 15.26 19.35 8.83
N PHE A 248 14.34 20.24 8.46
CA PHE A 248 14.62 21.31 7.49
C PHE A 248 14.14 22.68 7.95
N ASP A 249 13.54 22.76 9.14
CA ASP A 249 12.94 24.00 9.67
C ASP A 249 11.88 24.58 8.72
N ILE A 250 11.07 23.71 8.10
CA ILE A 250 10.03 24.11 7.15
C ILE A 250 8.65 24.05 7.81
N ILE A 251 7.92 25.17 7.75
CA ILE A 251 6.51 25.24 8.17
C ILE A 251 5.61 25.37 6.94
N LEU A 252 4.84 24.32 6.66
CA LEU A 252 3.87 24.34 5.56
C LEU A 252 2.86 25.48 5.71
N ARG A 253 2.57 26.18 4.60
CA ARG A 253 1.49 27.20 4.53
C ARG A 253 0.44 26.83 3.49
N LYS A 254 -0.79 27.35 3.58
CA LYS A 254 -1.87 27.13 2.58
C LYS A 254 -2.03 25.66 2.17
N VAL A 255 -2.19 24.81 3.17
CA VAL A 255 -2.42 23.38 2.99
C VAL A 255 -3.91 23.12 2.80
N PHE A 256 -4.25 22.33 1.80
CA PHE A 256 -5.55 21.69 1.64
C PHE A 256 -5.40 20.22 2.07
N ASP A 257 -5.73 19.91 3.33
CA ASP A 257 -5.68 18.52 3.82
C ASP A 257 -6.95 17.77 3.42
N VAL A 258 -6.82 16.84 2.48
CA VAL A 258 -7.93 16.03 1.95
C VAL A 258 -8.60 15.17 3.03
N GLN A 259 -7.86 14.75 4.06
CA GLN A 259 -8.43 13.97 5.15
C GLN A 259 -9.36 14.83 6.02
N ILE A 260 -8.93 16.07 6.31
CA ILE A 260 -9.73 17.06 7.03
C ILE A 260 -10.92 17.52 6.19
N ALA A 261 -10.71 17.80 4.91
CA ALA A 261 -11.78 18.19 3.99
C ALA A 261 -12.87 17.11 3.96
N HIS A 262 -12.47 15.84 3.83
CA HIS A 262 -13.43 14.73 3.84
C HIS A 262 -14.19 14.60 5.18
N ALA A 263 -13.50 14.77 6.31
CA ALA A 263 -14.13 14.75 7.63
C ALA A 263 -15.16 15.88 7.79
N LEU A 264 -14.81 17.10 7.34
CA LEU A 264 -15.69 18.26 7.33
C LEU A 264 -16.92 18.02 6.44
N LEU A 265 -16.76 17.47 5.23
CA LEU A 265 -17.90 17.17 4.36
C LEU A 265 -18.90 16.21 5.02
N LYS A 266 -18.42 15.17 5.70
CA LYS A 266 -19.29 14.26 6.46
C LYS A 266 -19.96 14.92 7.66
N ALA A 267 -19.23 15.80 8.36
CA ALA A 267 -19.77 16.57 9.46
C ALA A 267 -20.92 17.47 8.98
N GLN A 268 -20.73 18.14 7.83
CA GLN A 268 -21.78 18.94 7.16
C GLN A 268 -23.00 18.09 6.76
N GLU A 269 -22.80 16.87 6.24
CA GLU A 269 -23.88 15.98 5.81
C GLU A 269 -24.70 15.44 6.98
N LYS A 270 -24.02 15.07 8.07
CA LYS A 270 -24.65 14.45 9.26
C LYS A 270 -25.06 15.46 10.32
N ASN A 271 -24.69 16.73 10.14
CA ASN A 271 -24.87 17.80 11.11
C ASN A 271 -24.28 17.44 12.50
N VAL A 272 -23.03 16.98 12.50
CA VAL A 272 -22.27 16.60 13.72
C VAL A 272 -20.96 17.38 13.78
N PRO A 273 -20.37 17.57 14.97
CA PRO A 273 -19.04 18.17 15.09
C PRO A 273 -17.96 17.36 14.33
N VAL A 274 -17.02 18.05 13.68
CA VAL A 274 -15.94 17.41 12.90
C VAL A 274 -15.12 16.44 13.74
N GLY A 275 -14.85 16.76 15.00
CA GLY A 275 -14.09 15.89 15.91
C GLY A 275 -14.74 14.53 16.21
N GLN A 276 -16.02 14.35 15.89
CA GLN A 276 -16.72 13.06 16.02
C GLN A 276 -16.66 12.21 14.74
N VAL A 277 -16.11 12.75 13.64
CA VAL A 277 -15.99 12.04 12.37
C VAL A 277 -14.67 11.28 12.32
N PRO A 278 -14.69 9.94 12.11
CA PRO A 278 -13.46 9.18 11.94
C PRO A 278 -12.67 9.65 10.71
N LEU A 279 -11.36 9.83 10.89
CA LEU A 279 -10.43 10.15 9.82
C LEU A 279 -10.17 8.93 8.94
N GLU A 280 -10.23 9.11 7.62
CA GLU A 280 -10.12 7.99 6.66
C GLU A 280 -8.82 8.00 5.86
N SER A 281 -8.44 6.81 5.38
CA SER A 281 -7.28 6.67 4.52
C SER A 281 -7.55 7.30 3.14
N LEU A 282 -6.48 7.70 2.44
CA LEU A 282 -6.62 8.24 1.08
C LEU A 282 -7.28 7.22 0.13
N PHE A 283 -7.07 5.93 0.38
CA PHE A 283 -7.69 4.86 -0.40
C PHE A 283 -9.21 4.87 -0.24
N ASP A 284 -9.71 4.88 1.00
CA ASP A 284 -11.14 4.86 1.29
C ASP A 284 -11.83 6.12 0.75
N ILE A 285 -11.18 7.28 0.93
CA ILE A 285 -11.64 8.56 0.40
C ILE A 285 -11.75 8.49 -1.14
N SER A 286 -10.71 7.98 -1.81
CA SER A 286 -10.70 7.88 -3.28
C SER A 286 -11.81 6.95 -3.79
N LEU A 287 -12.02 5.82 -3.12
CA LEU A 287 -13.05 4.85 -3.49
C LEU A 287 -14.46 5.44 -3.34
N LYS A 288 -14.71 6.17 -2.25
CA LYS A 288 -16.01 6.82 -1.97
C LYS A 288 -16.39 7.87 -3.01
N TYR A 289 -15.41 8.62 -3.49
CA TYR A 289 -15.63 9.62 -4.53
C TYR A 289 -15.56 9.02 -5.95
N HIS A 290 -15.61 7.69 -6.08
CA HIS A 290 -15.57 6.94 -7.35
C HIS A 290 -14.31 7.21 -8.19
N PHE A 291 -13.21 7.61 -7.56
CA PHE A 291 -11.93 7.72 -8.21
C PHE A 291 -11.22 6.37 -8.10
N SER A 292 -11.37 5.55 -9.14
CA SER A 292 -10.80 4.21 -9.19
C SER A 292 -9.28 4.24 -9.03
N ARG A 293 -8.79 3.53 -8.00
CA ARG A 293 -7.38 3.17 -7.84
C ARG A 293 -7.20 1.70 -8.23
N PRO A 294 -6.11 1.32 -8.93
CA PRO A 294 -5.80 -0.09 -9.12
C PRO A 294 -5.57 -0.78 -7.76
N ARG A 295 -6.44 -1.75 -7.41
CA ARG A 295 -6.37 -2.54 -6.16
C ARG A 295 -5.00 -3.21 -5.91
N ARG A 296 -4.21 -3.45 -6.96
CA ARG A 296 -2.86 -4.04 -6.88
C ARG A 296 -1.84 -3.15 -6.16
N LEU A 297 -1.92 -1.82 -6.34
CA LEU A 297 -0.99 -0.88 -5.71
C LEU A 297 -1.01 -0.95 -4.18
N ASP A 298 -2.11 -1.41 -3.56
CA ASP A 298 -2.25 -1.54 -2.10
C ASP A 298 -1.65 -2.84 -1.54
N GLN A 299 -1.72 -3.95 -2.29
CA GLN A 299 -1.00 -5.19 -1.96
C GLN A 299 0.52 -4.99 -2.04
N ASP A 300 0.98 -4.20 -3.03
CA ASP A 300 2.39 -3.83 -3.17
C ASP A 300 2.89 -2.96 -2.00
N ARG A 301 1.99 -2.23 -1.29
CA ARG A 301 2.35 -1.45 -0.09
C ARG A 301 2.74 -2.30 1.10
N LEU A 302 2.11 -3.46 1.24
CA LEU A 302 2.43 -4.38 2.33
C LEU A 302 3.84 -4.95 2.17
N LEU A 303 4.28 -5.16 0.93
CA LEU A 303 5.61 -5.70 0.64
C LEU A 303 6.73 -4.71 1.00
N TYR A 304 6.63 -3.44 0.61
CA TYR A 304 7.67 -2.47 0.99
C TYR A 304 7.55 -1.95 2.42
N ARG A 305 6.37 -1.99 3.05
CA ARG A 305 6.25 -1.63 4.48
C ARG A 305 7.06 -2.55 5.39
N ARG A 306 7.34 -3.79 4.95
CA ARG A 306 8.22 -4.73 5.65
C ARG A 306 9.70 -4.36 5.50
N ASP A 307 10.05 -3.71 4.40
CA ASP A 307 11.40 -3.21 4.16
C ASP A 307 11.53 -1.78 4.68
N ARG A 308 11.97 -1.66 5.93
CA ARG A 308 12.19 -0.37 6.60
C ARG A 308 13.15 0.55 5.83
N MET A 309 14.02 0.00 4.97
CA MET A 309 15.01 0.73 4.19
C MET A 309 14.57 1.02 2.75
N PHE A 310 13.35 0.62 2.36
CA PHE A 310 12.88 0.69 0.98
C PHE A 310 13.14 2.06 0.34
N TRP A 311 12.71 3.14 0.98
CA TRP A 311 12.86 4.50 0.47
C TRP A 311 14.28 5.10 0.57
N ALA A 312 15.21 4.41 1.23
CA ALA A 312 16.63 4.79 1.26
C ALA A 312 17.46 4.08 0.19
N LYS A 313 16.93 3.05 -0.48
CA LYS A 313 17.65 2.33 -1.54
C LYS A 313 17.88 3.21 -2.77
N ARG A 314 19.08 3.14 -3.35
CA ARG A 314 19.46 3.84 -4.58
C ARG A 314 20.23 2.91 -5.53
N PRO A 315 20.12 3.10 -6.86
CA PRO A 315 19.21 4.04 -7.54
C PRO A 315 17.73 3.66 -7.34
N LEU A 316 16.82 4.62 -7.48
CA LEU A 316 15.38 4.33 -7.40
C LEU A 316 14.98 3.41 -8.56
N THR A 317 14.30 2.31 -8.27
CA THR A 317 13.77 1.45 -9.33
C THR A 317 12.53 2.08 -9.97
N GLN A 318 12.17 1.61 -11.16
CA GLN A 318 10.96 2.03 -11.85
C GLN A 318 9.70 1.85 -10.97
N GLU A 319 9.67 0.78 -10.19
CA GLU A 319 8.59 0.46 -9.27
C GLU A 319 8.50 1.49 -8.14
N MET A 320 9.64 1.86 -7.56
CA MET A 320 9.72 2.91 -6.54
C MET A 320 9.20 4.25 -7.07
N ILE A 321 9.57 4.60 -8.31
CA ILE A 321 9.13 5.83 -8.99
C ILE A 321 7.60 5.83 -9.17
N VAL A 322 7.04 4.73 -9.71
CA VAL A 322 5.58 4.62 -9.91
C VAL A 322 4.84 4.66 -8.59
N LEU A 323 5.34 3.99 -7.55
CA LEU A 323 4.73 3.99 -6.22
C LEU A 323 4.77 5.38 -5.57
N ALA A 324 5.90 6.07 -5.66
CA ALA A 324 6.07 7.42 -5.12
C ALA A 324 5.15 8.43 -5.81
N ALA A 325 4.98 8.34 -7.13
CA ALA A 325 4.15 9.25 -7.91
C ALA A 325 2.63 9.00 -7.77
N SER A 326 2.22 7.80 -7.35
CA SER A 326 0.82 7.38 -7.40
C SER A 326 -0.13 8.19 -6.50
N ASP A 327 0.25 8.48 -5.25
CA ASP A 327 -0.57 9.31 -4.34
C ASP A 327 -0.62 10.79 -4.80
N PRO A 328 0.52 11.44 -5.08
CA PRO A 328 0.51 12.82 -5.59
C PRO A 328 -0.35 12.99 -6.85
N LEU A 329 -0.22 12.10 -7.86
CA LEU A 329 -1.03 12.20 -9.08
C LEU A 329 -2.53 12.04 -8.83
N GLN A 330 -2.92 11.26 -7.81
CA GLN A 330 -4.31 11.12 -7.42
C GLN A 330 -4.83 12.40 -6.75
N LEU A 331 -4.03 12.97 -5.82
CA LEU A 331 -4.37 14.22 -5.13
C LEU A 331 -4.46 15.40 -6.10
N ALA A 332 -3.51 15.53 -7.03
CA ALA A 332 -3.49 16.55 -8.07
C ALA A 332 -4.40 16.24 -9.28
N ASN A 333 -5.30 15.26 -9.17
CA ASN A 333 -6.30 15.03 -10.20
C ASN A 333 -7.36 16.15 -10.12
N PRO A 334 -7.54 16.98 -11.17
CA PRO A 334 -8.48 18.10 -11.10
C PRO A 334 -9.91 17.69 -10.79
N ARG A 335 -10.34 16.51 -11.25
CA ARG A 335 -11.68 16.01 -10.92
C ARG A 335 -11.83 15.66 -9.44
N PHE A 336 -10.77 15.17 -8.81
CA PHE A 336 -10.77 14.82 -7.38
C PHE A 336 -10.73 16.07 -6.51
N TYR A 337 -9.72 16.92 -6.72
CA TYR A 337 -9.54 18.14 -5.94
C TYR A 337 -10.71 19.12 -6.10
N ASN A 338 -11.10 19.44 -7.34
CA ASN A 338 -12.17 20.41 -7.57
C ASN A 338 -13.51 19.90 -7.02
N TYR A 339 -13.76 18.58 -7.08
CA TYR A 339 -14.97 18.01 -6.49
C TYR A 339 -15.01 18.24 -4.98
N ILE A 340 -13.97 17.84 -4.24
CA ILE A 340 -13.94 17.97 -2.78
C ILE A 340 -13.97 19.46 -2.39
N SER A 341 -13.13 20.29 -3.02
CA SER A 341 -13.06 21.72 -2.74
C SER A 341 -14.40 22.42 -2.99
N SER A 342 -15.11 22.11 -4.08
CA SER A 342 -16.42 22.72 -4.38
C SER A 342 -17.56 22.34 -3.44
N LYS A 343 -17.37 21.32 -2.59
CA LYS A 343 -18.39 20.81 -1.67
C LYS A 343 -18.27 21.39 -0.26
N ILE A 344 -17.13 22.02 0.05
CA ILE A 344 -16.99 22.78 1.30
C ILE A 344 -17.87 24.01 1.16
N ARG A 345 -18.74 24.26 2.15
CA ARG A 345 -19.62 25.43 2.09
C ARG A 345 -18.82 26.69 2.38
N PRO A 346 -19.13 27.84 1.75
CA PRO A 346 -18.39 29.09 1.96
C PRO A 346 -18.29 29.48 3.44
N GLU A 347 -19.35 29.26 4.23
CA GLU A 347 -19.35 29.56 5.67
C GLU A 347 -18.37 28.71 6.49
N ASN A 348 -17.88 27.58 5.96
CA ASN A 348 -16.94 26.68 6.61
C ASN A 348 -15.51 26.81 6.09
N GLU A 349 -15.22 27.73 5.15
CA GLU A 349 -13.88 27.87 4.57
C GLU A 349 -12.85 28.31 5.61
N GLU A 350 -13.18 29.29 6.45
CA GLU A 350 -12.30 29.76 7.52
C GLU A 350 -12.04 28.64 8.53
N PHE A 351 -13.10 27.97 9.00
CA PHE A 351 -12.99 26.83 9.90
C PHE A 351 -12.18 25.66 9.31
N PHE A 352 -12.33 25.39 8.00
CA PHE A 352 -11.51 24.40 7.31
C PHE A 352 -10.03 24.77 7.33
N ASN A 353 -9.70 26.04 7.10
CA ASN A 353 -8.33 26.53 7.13
C ASN A 353 -7.74 26.44 8.54
N GLU A 354 -8.52 26.73 9.58
CA GLU A 354 -8.13 26.55 10.99
C GLU A 354 -7.82 25.08 11.28
N LEU A 355 -8.71 24.15 10.92
CA LEU A 355 -8.49 22.72 11.10
C LEU A 355 -7.22 22.23 10.38
N CYS A 356 -6.96 22.72 9.15
CA CYS A 356 -5.72 22.41 8.44
C CYS A 356 -4.49 22.98 9.16
N SER A 357 -4.60 24.20 9.70
CA SER A 357 -3.54 24.85 10.49
C SER A 357 -3.22 24.06 11.76
N GLU A 358 -4.23 23.66 12.53
CA GLU A 358 -4.08 22.79 13.69
C GLU A 358 -3.40 21.47 13.31
N HIS A 359 -3.77 20.90 12.16
CA HIS A 359 -3.20 19.63 11.72
C HIS A 359 -1.72 19.75 11.29
N ILE A 360 -1.30 20.90 10.74
CA ILE A 360 0.12 21.19 10.49
C ILE A 360 0.92 21.17 11.80
N PHE A 361 0.40 21.81 12.85
CA PHE A 361 1.12 21.95 14.13
C PHE A 361 0.91 20.79 15.11
N LYS A 362 0.03 19.84 14.81
CA LYS A 362 -0.38 18.74 15.72
C LYS A 362 0.76 18.02 16.45
N TYR A 363 1.89 17.82 15.78
CA TYR A 363 3.07 17.12 16.32
C TYR A 363 4.33 17.99 16.34
N ILE A 364 4.21 19.27 16.00
CA ILE A 364 5.32 20.22 16.08
C ILE A 364 5.35 20.74 17.51
N ASP A 365 6.36 20.30 18.26
CA ASP A 365 6.64 20.87 19.58
C ASP A 365 7.41 22.19 19.38
N ARG A 366 6.78 23.30 19.77
CA ARG A 366 7.39 24.64 19.66
C ARG A 366 8.33 24.95 20.83
N ASP A 367 8.31 24.14 21.89
CA ASP A 367 9.06 24.39 23.14
C ASP A 367 10.47 23.77 23.14
N LEU A 368 10.84 23.02 22.11
CA LEU A 368 12.18 22.40 21.97
C LEU A 368 13.27 23.36 21.46
N HIS A 369 12.95 24.63 21.17
CA HIS A 369 13.88 25.61 20.57
C HIS A 369 13.87 27.00 21.24
N ILE A 370 13.48 27.10 22.52
CA ILE A 370 13.72 28.30 23.36
C ILE A 370 14.95 28.09 24.24
#